data_AF-A0ABD6DFY6-F1
#
_entry.id   AF-A0ABD6DFY6-F1
#
_cell.length_a   1.000
_cell.length_b   1.000
_cell.length_c   1.000
_cell.angle_alpha   90.00
_cell.angle_beta   90.00
_cell.angle_gamma   90.00
#
_symmetry.space_group_name_H-M   'P 1'
#
loop_
_entity.id
_entity.type
_entity.pdbx_description
1 polymer ?
#
loop_
_entity_poly.entity_id
_entity_poly.type
_entity_poly.pdbx_seq_one_letter_code
_entity_poly.pdbx_strand_id
1 'polypeptide(L)'
;MTDNHSYNTPTRGATDWHIPLNDNFERLDGDVEVRDRESNRGDYAAKAGAKFFATDTGATFIGDGSNWNRLATTGETPTYQNVSVTDPPAANTDVARKAELDAKADTAHTHSGDDISPETVTADRIEATTVVASDAGTTVWGAYQHPVPSGTTTTVEFESVETDQRSQWDDANHRIEVTEPGNYLVSAGVSWYDAPSEGTNHWFTVRQNGNLGVLQDFDRGTEDSTLQATRPVLGVQVGDTFHLEAEHYEGSELRIGGSRVSTYLSVVQL
;
A
#
# COMPACT_ATOMS: atom_id res chain seq x y z
N MET A 1 62.26 -11.26 -6.81
CA MET A 1 60.88 -11.04 -7.29
C MET A 1 60.00 -10.99 -6.06
N THR A 2 59.05 -10.05 -5.99
CA THR A 2 58.12 -9.99 -4.86
C THR A 2 57.13 -11.14 -4.95
N ASP A 3 56.88 -11.84 -3.85
CA ASP A 3 56.08 -13.08 -3.85
C ASP A 3 54.63 -12.88 -4.32
N ASN A 4 54.06 -11.71 -4.06
CA ASN A 4 52.63 -11.45 -4.32
C ASN A 4 52.35 -10.77 -5.67
N HIS A 5 53.25 -9.91 -6.14
CA HIS A 5 52.99 -9.02 -7.28
C HIS A 5 54.02 -9.12 -8.40
N SER A 6 54.99 -10.05 -8.31
CA SER A 6 55.98 -10.28 -9.38
C SER A 6 56.64 -8.99 -9.91
N TYR A 7 56.94 -8.02 -9.05
CA TYR A 7 57.61 -6.80 -9.46
C TYR A 7 59.04 -7.09 -9.91
N ASN A 8 59.48 -6.32 -10.90
CA ASN A 8 60.82 -6.38 -11.44
C ASN A 8 61.83 -5.93 -10.37
N THR A 9 62.95 -6.63 -10.28
CA THR A 9 64.08 -6.21 -9.45
C THR A 9 65.28 -6.00 -10.37
N PRO A 10 65.75 -4.76 -10.57
CA PRO A 10 66.90 -4.52 -11.44
C PRO A 10 68.13 -5.29 -10.99
N THR A 11 68.89 -5.84 -11.93
CA THR A 11 70.17 -6.50 -11.63
C THR A 11 71.16 -5.46 -11.11
N ARG A 12 71.96 -5.84 -10.11
CA ARG A 12 73.02 -4.97 -9.57
C ARG A 12 73.94 -4.50 -10.70
N GLY A 13 74.09 -3.18 -10.86
CA GLY A 13 74.96 -2.56 -11.85
C GLY A 13 74.28 -2.19 -13.18
N ALA A 14 72.98 -2.45 -13.35
CA ALA A 14 72.22 -1.98 -14.51
C ALA A 14 72.18 -0.44 -14.58
N THR A 15 72.46 0.14 -15.76
CA THR A 15 72.43 1.60 -15.99
C THR A 15 71.05 2.10 -16.41
N ASP A 16 70.19 1.21 -16.89
CA ASP A 16 68.82 1.39 -17.34
C ASP A 16 67.78 0.98 -16.28
N TRP A 17 68.18 0.98 -15.00
CA TRP A 17 67.35 0.58 -13.85
C TRP A 17 66.00 1.28 -13.76
N HIS A 18 65.87 2.47 -14.37
CA HIS A 18 64.65 3.26 -14.35
C HIS A 18 63.51 2.63 -15.17
N ILE A 19 63.82 1.84 -16.21
CA ILE A 19 62.80 1.17 -17.03
C ILE A 19 61.98 0.17 -16.20
N PRO A 20 62.58 -0.90 -15.64
CA PRO A 20 61.83 -1.87 -14.84
C PRO A 20 61.20 -1.26 -13.58
N LEU A 21 61.74 -0.14 -13.08
CA LEU A 21 61.19 0.54 -11.91
C LEU A 21 59.94 1.36 -12.27
N ASN A 22 59.95 2.08 -13.40
CA ASN A 22 58.79 2.80 -13.90
C ASN A 22 57.65 1.82 -14.23
N ASP A 23 57.98 0.67 -14.83
CA ASP A 23 57.01 -0.41 -15.07
C ASP A 23 56.37 -0.90 -13.76
N ASN A 24 57.15 -1.00 -12.67
CA ASN A 24 56.59 -1.36 -11.36
C ASN A 24 55.67 -0.27 -10.81
N PHE A 25 56.02 1.01 -10.96
CA PHE A 25 55.17 2.12 -10.49
C PHE A 25 53.83 2.18 -11.23
N GLU A 26 53.82 1.94 -12.54
CA GLU A 26 52.58 1.87 -13.31
C GLU A 26 51.67 0.72 -12.85
N ARG A 27 52.27 -0.39 -12.41
CA ARG A 27 51.54 -1.55 -11.88
C ARG A 27 51.04 -1.33 -10.45
N LEU A 28 51.82 -0.66 -9.61
CA LEU A 28 51.45 -0.34 -8.22
C LEU A 28 50.16 0.48 -8.13
N ASP A 29 49.92 1.38 -9.08
CA ASP A 29 48.69 2.18 -9.18
C ASP A 29 47.40 1.32 -9.30
N GLY A 30 47.50 0.11 -9.84
CA GLY A 30 46.38 -0.84 -9.93
C GLY A 30 46.40 -1.90 -8.83
N ASP A 31 47.59 -2.38 -8.46
CA ASP A 31 47.75 -3.50 -7.53
C ASP A 31 47.51 -3.09 -6.06
N VAL A 32 47.78 -1.84 -5.70
CA VAL A 32 47.65 -1.36 -4.31
C VAL A 32 46.25 -0.80 -4.08
N GLU A 33 45.55 -1.38 -3.11
CA GLU A 33 44.23 -0.90 -2.68
C GLU A 33 44.32 0.48 -2.02
N VAL A 34 43.49 1.41 -2.49
CA VAL A 34 43.26 2.71 -1.85
C VAL A 34 42.26 2.52 -0.70
N ARG A 35 42.56 3.08 0.47
CA ARG A 35 41.69 3.04 1.66
C ARG A 35 41.44 4.45 2.18
N ASP A 36 40.21 4.92 2.07
CA ASP A 36 39.79 6.24 2.58
C ASP A 36 38.27 6.27 2.81
N ARG A 37 37.67 7.43 3.10
CA ARG A 37 36.22 7.65 3.13
C ARG A 37 35.63 7.63 1.72
N GLU A 38 34.40 7.13 1.57
CA GLU A 38 33.72 7.07 0.27
C GLU A 38 33.64 8.44 -0.44
N SER A 39 33.45 9.52 0.32
CA SER A 39 33.39 10.88 -0.23
C SER A 39 34.66 11.33 -0.95
N ASN A 40 35.82 10.79 -0.57
CA ASN A 40 37.13 11.16 -1.12
C ASN A 40 37.49 10.33 -2.37
N ARG A 41 36.62 9.42 -2.82
CA ARG A 41 36.86 8.56 -3.98
C ARG A 41 37.21 9.35 -5.25
N GLY A 42 36.68 10.58 -5.39
CA GLY A 42 36.97 11.48 -6.50
C GLY A 42 38.42 11.99 -6.55
N ASP A 43 39.15 11.90 -5.44
CA ASP A 43 40.55 12.37 -5.33
C ASP A 43 41.55 11.37 -5.92
N TYR A 44 41.10 10.16 -6.29
CA TYR A 44 41.92 9.08 -6.81
C TYR A 44 41.52 8.72 -8.24
N ALA A 45 42.52 8.57 -9.11
CA ALA A 45 42.30 8.15 -10.49
C ALA A 45 41.79 6.70 -10.55
N ALA A 46 40.69 6.46 -11.26
CA ALA A 46 40.08 5.13 -11.41
C ALA A 46 40.79 4.27 -12.45
N LYS A 47 42.07 3.95 -12.22
CA LYS A 47 42.87 3.09 -13.11
C LYS A 47 42.19 1.73 -13.29
N ALA A 48 42.31 1.14 -14.47
CA ALA A 48 41.69 -0.15 -14.77
C ALA A 48 42.22 -1.22 -13.81
N GLY A 49 41.32 -1.86 -13.07
CA GLY A 49 41.64 -2.89 -12.07
C GLY A 49 42.01 -2.36 -10.68
N ALA A 50 42.19 -1.05 -10.50
CA ALA A 50 42.45 -0.47 -9.18
C ALA A 50 41.27 -0.71 -8.23
N LYS A 51 41.57 -0.87 -6.95
CA LYS A 51 40.57 -1.12 -5.90
C LYS A 51 40.53 0.04 -4.90
N PHE A 52 39.33 0.51 -4.59
CA PHE A 52 39.08 1.48 -3.53
C PHE A 52 38.18 0.86 -2.47
N PHE A 53 38.60 0.88 -1.20
CA PHE A 53 37.82 0.45 -0.06
C PHE A 53 37.41 1.65 0.80
N ALA A 54 36.11 1.93 0.82
CA ALA A 54 35.51 2.94 1.67
C ALA A 54 35.49 2.45 3.12
N THR A 55 36.35 3.02 3.96
CA THR A 55 36.56 2.61 5.36
C THR A 55 35.39 2.94 6.27
N ASP A 56 34.53 3.88 5.87
CA ASP A 56 33.35 4.33 6.61
C ASP A 56 32.09 3.55 6.25
N THR A 57 31.89 3.21 4.96
CA THR A 57 30.69 2.49 4.51
C THR A 57 30.92 1.01 4.24
N GLY A 58 32.18 0.56 4.27
CA GLY A 58 32.62 -0.78 3.88
C GLY A 58 32.50 -1.07 2.37
N ALA A 59 32.08 -0.09 1.56
CA ALA A 59 31.85 -0.27 0.14
C ALA A 59 33.19 -0.44 -0.60
N THR A 60 33.23 -1.35 -1.57
CA THR A 60 34.38 -1.56 -2.44
C THR A 60 34.05 -1.13 -3.86
N PHE A 61 35.00 -0.48 -4.53
CA PHE A 61 34.89 -0.03 -5.90
C PHE A 61 36.05 -0.56 -6.73
N ILE A 62 35.80 -0.79 -8.02
CA ILE A 62 36.81 -1.19 -9.02
C ILE A 62 36.87 -0.12 -10.11
N GLY A 63 38.08 0.34 -10.43
CA GLY A 63 38.32 1.26 -11.53
C GLY A 63 38.24 0.55 -12.89
N ASP A 64 37.58 1.16 -13.87
CA ASP A 64 37.53 0.67 -15.26
C ASP A 64 38.49 1.41 -16.22
N GLY A 65 39.30 2.34 -15.68
CA GLY A 65 40.16 3.24 -16.44
C GLY A 65 39.60 4.67 -16.54
N SER A 66 38.31 4.87 -16.27
CA SER A 66 37.65 6.18 -16.30
C SER A 66 36.82 6.45 -15.04
N ASN A 67 36.10 5.43 -14.54
CA ASN A 67 35.17 5.54 -13.44
C ASN A 67 35.42 4.47 -12.38
N TRP A 68 35.05 4.81 -11.14
CA TRP A 68 34.95 3.85 -10.06
C TRP A 68 33.56 3.21 -10.06
N ASN A 69 33.51 1.89 -10.24
CA ASN A 69 32.28 1.12 -10.24
C ASN A 69 32.12 0.40 -8.90
N ARG A 70 31.01 0.62 -8.21
CA ARG A 70 30.71 -0.02 -6.93
C ARG A 70 30.45 -1.51 -7.11
N LEU A 71 31.08 -2.35 -6.29
CA LEU A 71 30.76 -3.77 -6.21
C LEU A 71 29.47 -3.95 -5.40
N ALA A 72 28.42 -4.45 -6.06
CA ALA A 72 27.07 -4.56 -5.51
C ALA A 72 27.01 -5.32 -4.16
N THR A 73 27.89 -6.31 -3.99
CA THR A 73 27.95 -7.22 -2.84
C THR A 73 28.79 -6.70 -1.65
N THR A 74 29.12 -5.41 -1.62
CA THR A 74 29.97 -4.81 -0.57
C THR A 74 29.28 -3.66 0.16
N GLY A 75 29.85 -3.23 1.29
CA GLY A 75 29.30 -2.20 2.18
C GLY A 75 28.42 -2.74 3.30
N GLU A 76 28.03 -1.85 4.22
CA GLU A 76 27.13 -2.16 5.33
C GLU A 76 25.71 -2.54 4.85
N THR A 77 25.30 -2.02 3.69
CA THR A 77 24.01 -2.30 3.06
C THR A 77 24.21 -2.74 1.60
N PRO A 78 24.67 -3.98 1.36
CA PRO A 78 24.86 -4.50 0.01
C PRO A 78 23.51 -4.70 -0.70
N THR A 79 23.50 -4.53 -2.03
CA THR A 79 22.32 -4.76 -2.87
C THR A 79 22.56 -5.96 -3.76
N TYR A 80 21.63 -6.91 -3.76
CA TYR A 80 21.72 -8.10 -4.59
C TYR A 80 20.63 -8.06 -5.67
N GLN A 81 20.99 -8.32 -6.93
CA GLN A 81 19.99 -8.43 -8.00
C GLN A 81 19.19 -9.74 -7.88
N ASN A 82 19.89 -10.84 -7.59
CA ASN A 82 19.31 -12.15 -7.40
C ASN A 82 20.03 -12.87 -6.26
N VAL A 83 19.30 -13.62 -5.45
CA VAL A 83 19.86 -14.54 -4.44
C VAL A 83 19.35 -15.93 -4.80
N SER A 84 20.27 -16.84 -5.11
CA SER A 84 19.96 -18.24 -5.40
C SER A 84 20.49 -19.13 -4.30
N VAL A 85 19.64 -20.00 -3.76
CA VAL A 85 20.04 -21.05 -2.84
C VAL A 85 20.24 -22.32 -3.65
N THR A 86 21.48 -22.81 -3.72
CA THR A 86 21.82 -24.00 -4.52
C THR A 86 21.60 -25.31 -3.76
N ASP A 87 21.62 -25.26 -2.44
CA ASP A 87 21.28 -26.38 -1.56
C ASP A 87 20.40 -25.87 -0.42
N PRO A 88 19.07 -25.84 -0.58
CA PRO A 88 18.19 -25.55 0.54
C PRO A 88 18.37 -26.66 1.60
N PRO A 89 18.38 -26.33 2.90
CA PRO A 89 18.45 -27.34 3.93
C PRO A 89 17.31 -28.36 3.78
N ALA A 90 17.62 -29.65 3.92
CA ALA A 90 16.68 -30.76 3.71
C ALA A 90 15.46 -30.75 4.66
N ALA A 91 15.51 -29.92 5.71
CA ALA A 91 14.43 -29.66 6.63
C ALA A 91 14.36 -28.16 6.93
N ASN A 92 13.16 -27.67 7.23
CA ASN A 92 12.87 -26.28 7.58
C ASN A 92 13.35 -25.93 9.01
N THR A 93 14.60 -26.28 9.33
CA THR A 93 15.24 -26.05 10.64
C THR A 93 16.05 -24.76 10.69
N ASP A 94 16.02 -23.96 9.62
CA ASP A 94 16.59 -22.61 9.65
C ASP A 94 15.64 -21.64 10.36
N VAL A 95 15.43 -21.97 11.63
CA VAL A 95 14.83 -21.15 12.66
C VAL A 95 15.97 -20.87 13.62
N ALA A 96 16.85 -19.94 13.25
CA ALA A 96 17.78 -19.30 14.18
C ALA A 96 17.08 -18.59 15.37
N ARG A 97 15.77 -18.81 15.58
CA ARG A 97 15.03 -18.32 16.75
C ARG A 97 14.04 -19.31 17.35
N LYS A 98 13.80 -20.52 16.82
CA LYS A 98 12.76 -21.37 17.42
C LYS A 98 13.17 -21.93 18.78
N ALA A 99 14.40 -22.44 18.90
CA ALA A 99 14.90 -22.90 20.20
C ALA A 99 15.04 -21.74 21.21
N GLU A 100 15.42 -20.54 20.76
CA GLU A 100 15.45 -19.33 21.63
C GLU A 100 14.05 -18.81 21.98
N LEU A 101 13.08 -18.87 21.06
CA LEU A 101 11.69 -18.53 21.33
C LEU A 101 11.08 -19.52 22.31
N ASP A 102 11.29 -20.82 22.10
CA ASP A 102 10.75 -21.87 22.95
C ASP A 102 11.37 -21.81 24.36
N ALA A 103 12.67 -21.48 24.48
CA ALA A 103 13.33 -21.25 25.77
C ALA A 103 12.86 -19.97 26.48
N LYS A 104 12.46 -18.93 25.74
CA LYS A 104 11.89 -17.69 26.31
C LYS A 104 10.40 -17.78 26.58
N ALA A 105 9.67 -18.65 25.89
CA ALA A 105 8.23 -18.78 26.01
C ALA A 105 7.79 -19.45 27.33
N ASP A 106 8.66 -20.26 27.95
CA ASP A 106 8.27 -21.06 29.13
C ASP A 106 8.94 -20.68 30.46
N THR A 107 9.82 -19.66 30.50
CA THR A 107 10.59 -19.36 31.73
C THR A 107 10.15 -18.10 32.50
N ALA A 108 9.05 -17.46 32.12
CA ALA A 108 8.39 -16.41 32.90
C ALA A 108 6.94 -16.36 32.39
N HIS A 109 5.95 -16.98 33.01
CA HIS A 109 5.53 -16.73 34.37
C HIS A 109 4.62 -17.89 34.83
N THR A 110 4.97 -18.54 35.94
CA THR A 110 3.96 -19.30 36.69
C THR A 110 3.22 -18.30 37.57
N HIS A 111 2.05 -17.85 37.13
CA HIS A 111 1.10 -17.22 38.04
C HIS A 111 0.31 -18.34 38.70
N SER A 112 0.54 -18.61 39.99
CA SER A 112 -0.50 -19.25 40.77
C SER A 112 -1.67 -18.26 40.81
N GLY A 113 -2.90 -18.73 40.63
CA GLY A 113 -4.12 -17.90 40.58
C GLY A 113 -4.42 -17.08 41.85
N ASP A 114 -3.46 -16.96 42.76
CA ASP A 114 -3.51 -16.19 44.00
C ASP A 114 -2.83 -14.80 43.87
N ASP A 115 -2.05 -14.54 42.81
CA ASP A 115 -1.30 -13.27 42.64
C ASP A 115 -2.10 -12.13 42.00
N ILE A 116 -3.34 -12.39 41.56
CA ILE A 116 -4.22 -11.36 40.98
C ILE A 116 -5.48 -11.27 41.84
N SER A 117 -5.36 -10.56 42.96
CA SER A 117 -6.54 -10.11 43.69
C SER A 117 -7.09 -8.84 43.02
N PRO A 118 -8.41 -8.69 42.80
CA PRO A 118 -9.00 -7.48 42.21
C PRO A 118 -8.68 -6.20 43.01
N GLU A 119 -8.20 -6.36 44.24
CA GLU A 119 -7.92 -5.28 45.19
C GLU A 119 -6.54 -4.62 44.98
N THR A 120 -5.64 -5.23 44.20
CA THR A 120 -4.29 -4.69 43.90
C THR A 120 -4.15 -4.15 42.48
N VAL A 121 -5.17 -4.31 41.64
CA VAL A 121 -5.20 -3.77 40.28
C VAL A 121 -5.91 -2.42 40.27
N THR A 122 -5.14 -1.35 40.48
CA THR A 122 -5.58 0.00 40.08
C THR A 122 -5.08 0.25 38.66
N ALA A 123 -5.97 0.10 37.68
CA ALA A 123 -5.73 0.61 36.35
C ALA A 123 -6.17 2.08 36.32
N ASP A 124 -5.25 2.98 35.98
CA ASP A 124 -5.65 4.32 35.56
C ASP A 124 -6.53 4.15 34.34
N ARG A 125 -7.78 4.63 34.43
CA ARG A 125 -8.66 4.69 33.27
C ARG A 125 -7.96 5.57 32.24
N ILE A 126 -7.50 4.96 31.15
CA ILE A 126 -7.11 5.71 29.96
C ILE A 126 -8.39 6.35 29.44
N GLU A 127 -8.66 7.57 29.88
CA GLU A 127 -9.61 8.44 29.22
C GLU A 127 -8.92 8.89 27.93
N ALA A 128 -9.32 8.28 26.81
CA ALA A 128 -9.09 8.91 25.52
C ALA A 128 -9.80 10.27 25.58
N THR A 129 -9.02 11.34 25.76
CA THR A 129 -9.55 12.71 25.92
C THR A 129 -10.32 13.16 24.68
N THR A 130 -10.08 12.51 23.54
CA THR A 130 -10.87 12.67 22.33
C THR A 130 -10.85 11.36 21.54
N VAL A 131 -11.94 10.60 21.58
CA VAL A 131 -12.29 9.78 20.42
C VAL A 131 -12.76 10.79 19.38
N VAL A 132 -11.89 11.19 18.45
CA VAL A 132 -12.36 11.86 17.24
C VAL A 132 -13.05 10.75 16.46
N ALA A 133 -14.38 10.68 16.56
CA ALA A 133 -15.14 9.87 15.63
C ALA A 133 -14.82 10.39 14.22
N SER A 134 -14.01 9.65 13.48
CA SER A 134 -13.78 9.87 12.05
C SER A 134 -14.95 9.38 11.20
N ASP A 135 -15.99 8.82 11.83
CA ASP A 135 -17.28 8.42 11.26
C ASP A 135 -18.08 9.66 10.83
N ALA A 136 -17.49 10.50 9.99
CA ALA A 136 -18.13 11.62 9.34
C ALA A 136 -18.61 11.12 7.97
N GLY A 137 -19.92 11.01 7.82
CA GLY A 137 -20.56 10.55 6.61
C GLY A 137 -21.93 11.17 6.40
N THR A 138 -22.45 10.91 5.22
CA THR A 138 -23.79 11.34 4.80
C THR A 138 -24.58 10.13 4.38
N THR A 139 -25.75 9.97 4.99
CA THR A 139 -26.70 8.89 4.69
C THR A 139 -28.06 9.51 4.44
N VAL A 140 -28.57 9.29 3.24
CA VAL A 140 -29.90 9.70 2.80
C VAL A 140 -30.74 8.49 2.46
N TRP A 141 -32.05 8.62 2.59
CA TRP A 141 -33.00 7.55 2.36
C TRP A 141 -34.37 8.09 1.99
N GLY A 142 -35.23 7.18 1.55
CA GLY A 142 -36.61 7.48 1.21
C GLY A 142 -36.73 8.10 -0.18
N ALA A 143 -37.26 7.32 -1.13
CA ALA A 143 -37.67 7.76 -2.46
C ALA A 143 -38.98 7.04 -2.79
N TYR A 144 -39.94 7.11 -1.86
CA TYR A 144 -41.11 6.25 -1.87
C TYR A 144 -42.05 6.64 -3.01
N GLN A 145 -42.43 5.66 -3.81
CA GLN A 145 -43.20 5.83 -5.05
C GLN A 145 -42.52 6.67 -6.13
N HIS A 146 -41.21 6.93 -6.01
CA HIS A 146 -40.46 7.66 -7.04
C HIS A 146 -40.47 6.85 -8.36
N PRO A 147 -41.02 7.41 -9.46
CA PRO A 147 -41.23 6.66 -10.70
C PRO A 147 -39.92 6.46 -11.49
N VAL A 148 -39.75 5.26 -12.02
CA VAL A 148 -38.66 4.90 -12.92
C VAL A 148 -39.29 4.40 -14.23
N PRO A 149 -39.13 5.14 -15.35
CA PRO A 149 -39.58 4.68 -16.64
C PRO A 149 -38.73 3.52 -17.17
N SER A 150 -39.37 2.50 -17.74
CA SER A 150 -38.68 1.37 -18.36
C SER A 150 -37.67 1.82 -19.42
N GLY A 151 -36.46 1.28 -19.35
CA GLY A 151 -35.35 1.54 -20.25
C GLY A 151 -34.73 2.93 -20.12
N THR A 152 -34.98 3.61 -19.00
CA THR A 152 -34.41 4.92 -18.69
C THR A 152 -33.65 4.87 -17.37
N THR A 153 -32.42 5.34 -17.39
CA THR A 153 -31.64 5.59 -16.17
C THR A 153 -32.22 6.81 -15.44
N THR A 154 -32.65 6.61 -14.19
CA THR A 154 -33.32 7.65 -13.39
C THR A 154 -32.54 7.91 -12.11
N THR A 155 -32.20 9.17 -11.83
CA THR A 155 -31.55 9.56 -10.55
C THR A 155 -32.55 9.41 -9.42
N VAL A 156 -32.18 8.73 -8.34
CA VAL A 156 -33.05 8.51 -7.19
C VAL A 156 -33.13 9.80 -6.36
N GLU A 157 -34.33 10.37 -6.28
CA GLU A 157 -34.61 11.59 -5.54
C GLU A 157 -34.89 11.27 -4.07
N PHE A 158 -33.86 11.25 -3.23
CA PHE A 158 -34.03 11.01 -1.81
C PHE A 158 -34.68 12.20 -1.10
N GLU A 159 -35.61 11.91 -0.20
CA GLU A 159 -36.45 12.91 0.49
C GLU A 159 -36.06 13.10 1.96
N SER A 160 -35.24 12.20 2.52
CA SER A 160 -34.87 12.20 3.94
C SER A 160 -33.37 12.06 4.15
N VAL A 161 -32.85 12.83 5.10
CA VAL A 161 -31.47 12.76 5.57
C VAL A 161 -31.48 12.06 6.93
N GLU A 162 -30.82 10.90 7.05
CA GLU A 162 -30.61 10.24 8.35
C GLU A 162 -29.46 10.90 9.10
N THR A 163 -28.34 11.08 8.39
CA THR A 163 -27.11 11.68 8.92
C THR A 163 -26.50 12.54 7.84
N ASP A 164 -26.08 13.75 8.19
CA ASP A 164 -25.24 14.59 7.35
C ASP A 164 -24.33 15.44 8.25
N GLN A 165 -23.23 14.85 8.69
CA GLN A 165 -22.34 15.47 9.67
C GLN A 165 -21.53 16.63 9.10
N ARG A 166 -21.51 16.80 7.76
CA ARG A 166 -20.68 17.78 7.06
C ARG A 166 -21.46 18.68 6.10
N SER A 167 -22.79 18.65 6.14
CA SER A 167 -23.66 19.39 5.22
C SER A 167 -23.35 19.11 3.75
N GLN A 168 -23.13 17.83 3.42
CA GLN A 168 -22.74 17.34 2.11
C GLN A 168 -23.94 16.96 1.23
N TRP A 169 -25.15 16.86 1.78
CA TRP A 169 -26.34 16.58 0.99
C TRP A 169 -26.78 17.83 0.20
N ASP A 170 -26.81 17.69 -1.13
CA ASP A 170 -27.34 18.67 -2.07
C ASP A 170 -28.74 18.23 -2.51
N ASP A 171 -29.75 18.71 -1.78
CA ASP A 171 -31.17 18.40 -1.99
C ASP A 171 -31.67 18.79 -3.38
N ALA A 172 -31.12 19.87 -3.97
CA ALA A 172 -31.55 20.36 -5.27
C ALA A 172 -31.07 19.48 -6.43
N ASN A 173 -30.01 18.69 -6.22
CA ASN A 173 -29.41 17.83 -7.24
C ASN A 173 -29.41 16.34 -6.84
N HIS A 174 -30.00 16.00 -5.69
CA HIS A 174 -30.09 14.66 -5.13
C HIS A 174 -28.75 13.90 -5.09
N ARG A 175 -27.71 14.57 -4.58
CA ARG A 175 -26.35 14.02 -4.51
C ARG A 175 -25.62 14.39 -3.23
N ILE A 176 -24.60 13.62 -2.88
CA ILE A 176 -23.67 13.90 -1.79
C ILE A 176 -22.41 14.52 -2.39
N GLU A 177 -22.07 15.76 -2.03
CA GLU A 177 -20.83 16.44 -2.43
C GLU A 177 -19.79 16.37 -1.30
N VAL A 178 -18.66 15.74 -1.59
CA VAL A 178 -17.60 15.49 -0.61
C VAL A 178 -16.87 16.77 -0.26
N THR A 179 -16.77 17.08 1.02
CA THR A 179 -16.11 18.29 1.54
C THR A 179 -14.69 18.05 2.07
N GLU A 180 -14.27 16.79 2.21
CA GLU A 180 -12.92 16.42 2.65
C GLU A 180 -12.35 15.27 1.81
N PRO A 181 -11.07 15.34 1.41
CA PRO A 181 -10.48 14.26 0.63
C PRO A 181 -10.22 13.04 1.52
N GLY A 182 -10.32 11.83 0.95
CA GLY A 182 -10.07 10.61 1.72
C GLY A 182 -10.52 9.32 1.04
N ASN A 183 -10.51 8.26 1.81
CA ASN A 183 -11.12 6.99 1.43
C ASN A 183 -12.51 6.92 2.03
N TYR A 184 -13.46 6.37 1.30
CA TYR A 184 -14.86 6.32 1.71
C TYR A 184 -15.41 4.91 1.54
N LEU A 185 -16.29 4.50 2.43
CA LEU A 185 -17.17 3.37 2.25
C LEU A 185 -18.46 3.89 1.61
N VAL A 186 -18.78 3.40 0.42
CA VAL A 186 -20.02 3.72 -0.28
C VAL A 186 -20.94 2.50 -0.21
N SER A 187 -22.15 2.70 0.30
CA SER A 187 -23.17 1.68 0.45
C SER A 187 -24.49 2.22 -0.07
N ALA A 188 -25.21 1.42 -0.84
CA ALA A 188 -26.51 1.81 -1.37
C ALA A 188 -27.43 0.61 -1.54
N GLY A 189 -28.73 0.89 -1.53
CA GLY A 189 -29.74 -0.08 -1.88
C GLY A 189 -30.92 0.58 -2.59
N VAL A 190 -31.60 -0.21 -3.41
CA VAL A 190 -32.88 0.14 -4.03
C VAL A 190 -33.85 -1.00 -3.82
N SER A 191 -35.01 -0.70 -3.26
CA SER A 191 -36.15 -1.61 -3.17
C SER A 191 -37.24 -1.13 -4.11
N TRP A 192 -37.87 -2.02 -4.86
CA TRP A 192 -39.00 -1.69 -5.73
C TRP A 192 -40.32 -1.76 -4.96
N TYR A 193 -41.18 -0.77 -5.15
CA TYR A 193 -42.55 -0.76 -4.65
C TYR A 193 -43.43 -1.71 -5.47
N ASP A 194 -43.28 -1.63 -6.79
CA ASP A 194 -43.90 -2.54 -7.74
C ASP A 194 -42.91 -3.70 -7.96
N ALA A 195 -43.33 -4.93 -7.65
CA ALA A 195 -42.47 -6.09 -7.87
C ALA A 195 -42.17 -6.23 -9.38
N PRO A 196 -40.89 -6.26 -9.80
CA PRO A 196 -40.55 -6.51 -11.21
C PRO A 196 -41.12 -7.84 -11.69
N SER A 197 -41.58 -7.90 -12.94
CA SER A 197 -42.09 -9.15 -13.54
C SER A 197 -40.98 -10.18 -13.73
N GLU A 198 -41.37 -11.46 -13.83
CA GLU A 198 -40.43 -12.54 -14.13
C GLU A 198 -39.64 -12.24 -15.41
N GLY A 199 -38.32 -12.34 -15.32
CA GLY A 199 -37.42 -12.09 -16.45
C GLY A 199 -37.08 -10.62 -16.71
N THR A 200 -37.69 -9.66 -15.98
CA THR A 200 -37.32 -8.24 -16.03
C THR A 200 -35.95 -8.01 -15.44
N ASN A 201 -35.05 -7.42 -16.22
CA ASN A 201 -33.76 -6.95 -15.72
C ASN A 201 -33.97 -5.65 -14.95
N HIS A 202 -33.36 -5.53 -13.77
CA HIS A 202 -33.32 -4.29 -13.01
C HIS A 202 -32.01 -4.17 -12.23
N TRP A 203 -31.54 -2.95 -12.05
CA TRP A 203 -30.29 -2.68 -11.32
C TRP A 203 -30.28 -1.26 -10.77
N PHE A 204 -29.32 -1.00 -9.90
CA PHE A 204 -28.93 0.36 -9.56
C PHE A 204 -27.45 0.59 -9.81
N THR A 205 -27.05 1.85 -9.87
CA THR A 205 -25.66 2.26 -9.97
C THR A 205 -25.44 3.50 -9.12
N VAL A 206 -24.41 3.50 -8.28
CA VAL A 206 -23.90 4.74 -7.68
C VAL A 206 -22.82 5.30 -8.59
N ARG A 207 -22.99 6.54 -9.03
CA ARG A 207 -22.00 7.25 -9.84
C ARG A 207 -21.16 8.18 -8.98
N GLN A 208 -19.89 8.33 -9.37
CA GLN A 208 -19.02 9.39 -8.89
C GLN A 208 -18.79 10.39 -10.04
N ASN A 209 -19.09 11.67 -9.84
CA ASN A 209 -18.92 12.75 -10.83
C ASN A 209 -19.58 12.47 -12.19
N GLY A 210 -20.68 11.72 -12.22
CA GLY A 210 -21.35 11.31 -13.46
C GLY A 210 -20.62 10.28 -14.33
N ASN A 211 -19.47 9.74 -13.90
CA ASN A 211 -18.67 8.76 -14.65
C ASN A 211 -19.18 7.31 -14.48
N LEU A 212 -18.42 6.32 -15.01
CA LEU A 212 -18.68 4.89 -14.84
C LEU A 212 -18.88 4.56 -13.34
N GLY A 213 -19.95 3.83 -13.03
CA GLY A 213 -20.40 3.58 -11.66
C GLY A 213 -19.31 3.02 -10.74
N VAL A 214 -19.24 3.52 -9.51
CA VAL A 214 -18.33 3.02 -8.47
C VAL A 214 -18.89 1.77 -7.77
N LEU A 215 -20.22 1.65 -7.78
CA LEU A 215 -21.00 0.59 -7.15
C LEU A 215 -22.19 0.26 -8.04
N GLN A 216 -22.52 -1.03 -8.20
CA GLN A 216 -23.73 -1.48 -8.88
C GLN A 216 -24.17 -2.82 -8.31
N ASP A 217 -25.46 -3.11 -8.44
CA ASP A 217 -26.04 -4.43 -8.18
C ASP A 217 -27.15 -4.70 -9.20
N PHE A 218 -27.30 -5.94 -9.63
CA PHE A 218 -28.17 -6.34 -10.74
C PHE A 218 -28.89 -7.63 -10.39
N ASP A 219 -30.17 -7.68 -10.73
CA ASP A 219 -30.93 -8.93 -10.71
C ASP A 219 -31.94 -8.99 -11.86
N ARG A 220 -32.56 -10.16 -12.01
CA ARG A 220 -33.54 -10.46 -13.02
C ARG A 220 -34.74 -11.20 -12.43
N GLY A 221 -35.91 -10.59 -12.55
CA GLY A 221 -37.18 -11.22 -12.22
C GLY A 221 -37.70 -10.85 -10.83
N THR A 222 -38.37 -11.78 -10.18
CA THR A 222 -39.02 -11.56 -8.88
C THR A 222 -38.15 -11.98 -7.69
N GLU A 223 -36.94 -12.47 -7.94
CA GLU A 223 -36.10 -13.14 -6.92
C GLU A 223 -35.64 -12.14 -5.85
N ASP A 224 -35.09 -10.98 -6.25
CA ASP A 224 -34.79 -9.88 -5.33
C ASP A 224 -35.39 -8.54 -5.77
N SER A 225 -36.54 -8.21 -5.20
CA SER A 225 -37.11 -6.84 -5.31
C SER A 225 -36.29 -5.77 -4.58
N THR A 226 -35.24 -6.16 -3.85
CA THR A 226 -34.35 -5.26 -3.12
C THR A 226 -32.90 -5.61 -3.44
N LEU A 227 -32.20 -4.65 -4.04
CA LEU A 227 -30.80 -4.76 -4.42
C LEU A 227 -29.94 -3.97 -3.43
N GLN A 228 -28.75 -4.48 -3.10
CA GLN A 228 -27.83 -3.81 -2.18
C GLN A 228 -26.38 -4.12 -2.52
N ALA A 229 -25.53 -3.11 -2.44
CA ALA A 229 -24.10 -3.29 -2.60
C ALA A 229 -23.33 -2.34 -1.69
N THR A 230 -22.09 -2.71 -1.38
CA THR A 230 -21.18 -1.87 -0.61
C THR A 230 -19.75 -2.03 -1.14
N ARG A 231 -19.02 -0.93 -1.28
CA ARG A 231 -17.64 -0.95 -1.77
C ARG A 231 -16.81 0.20 -1.19
N PRO A 232 -15.54 -0.03 -0.81
CA PRO A 232 -14.62 1.07 -0.54
C PRO A 232 -14.23 1.79 -1.84
N VAL A 233 -14.27 3.12 -1.82
CA VAL A 233 -13.82 4.01 -2.89
C VAL A 233 -12.62 4.79 -2.37
N LEU A 234 -11.48 4.63 -3.05
CA LEU A 234 -10.20 5.18 -2.59
C LEU A 234 -9.89 6.50 -3.30
N GLY A 235 -9.25 7.42 -2.58
CA GLY A 235 -8.72 8.66 -3.16
C GLY A 235 -9.79 9.65 -3.65
N VAL A 236 -10.94 9.68 -3.00
CA VAL A 236 -12.01 10.65 -3.24
C VAL A 236 -11.50 12.06 -2.89
N GLN A 237 -11.80 13.03 -3.75
CA GLN A 237 -11.37 14.42 -3.60
C GLN A 237 -12.51 15.33 -3.13
N VAL A 238 -12.15 16.52 -2.65
CA VAL A 238 -13.15 17.57 -2.36
C VAL A 238 -13.87 17.97 -3.65
N GLY A 239 -15.18 18.12 -3.58
CA GLY A 239 -16.06 18.42 -4.72
C GLY A 239 -16.48 17.18 -5.52
N ASP A 240 -15.96 15.98 -5.20
CA ASP A 240 -16.48 14.76 -5.80
C ASP A 240 -17.92 14.53 -5.34
N THR A 241 -18.80 14.15 -6.27
CA THR A 241 -20.23 13.95 -5.99
C THR A 241 -20.63 12.50 -6.17
N PHE A 242 -21.46 11.98 -5.26
CA PHE A 242 -22.10 10.67 -5.37
C PHE A 242 -23.62 10.79 -5.49
N HIS A 243 -24.20 10.10 -6.47
CA HIS A 243 -25.65 9.96 -6.59
C HIS A 243 -26.01 8.53 -7.02
N LEU A 244 -27.25 8.14 -6.70
CA LEU A 244 -27.78 6.82 -7.00
C LEU A 244 -28.70 6.90 -8.22
N GLU A 245 -28.57 5.95 -9.13
CA GLU A 245 -29.46 5.79 -10.28
C GLU A 245 -30.08 4.40 -10.29
N ALA A 246 -31.33 4.30 -10.72
CA ALA A 246 -32.04 3.05 -10.95
C ALA A 246 -32.45 2.91 -12.42
N GLU A 247 -32.44 1.68 -12.92
CA GLU A 247 -32.89 1.35 -14.28
C GLU A 247 -33.48 -0.07 -14.30
N HIS A 248 -34.43 -0.29 -15.20
CA HIS A 248 -35.04 -1.59 -15.44
C HIS A 248 -35.63 -1.69 -16.86
N TYR A 249 -35.99 -2.90 -17.28
CA TYR A 249 -36.64 -3.16 -18.58
C TYR A 249 -37.98 -3.92 -18.43
N GLU A 250 -38.87 -3.39 -17.59
CA GLU A 250 -40.20 -3.99 -17.32
C GLU A 250 -41.17 -3.84 -18.50
N GLY A 251 -40.99 -2.80 -19.33
CA GLY A 251 -41.94 -2.40 -20.37
C GLY A 251 -43.05 -1.45 -19.88
N SER A 252 -43.27 -1.36 -18.56
CA SER A 252 -44.07 -0.32 -17.89
C SER A 252 -43.23 0.42 -16.86
N GLU A 253 -43.75 1.50 -16.29
CA GLU A 253 -43.11 2.20 -15.16
C GLU A 253 -43.08 1.29 -13.92
N LEU A 254 -41.95 1.28 -13.20
CA LEU A 254 -41.85 0.74 -11.84
C LEU A 254 -41.58 1.90 -10.89
N ARG A 255 -42.06 1.78 -9.64
CA ARG A 255 -41.79 2.79 -8.61
C ARG A 255 -40.84 2.25 -7.56
N ILE A 256 -39.98 3.12 -7.05
CA ILE A 256 -39.11 2.81 -5.92
C ILE A 256 -39.94 2.73 -4.64
N GLY A 257 -39.66 1.74 -3.82
CA GLY A 257 -40.29 1.48 -2.53
C GLY A 257 -39.26 1.47 -1.41
N GLY A 258 -39.52 0.65 -0.41
CA GLY A 258 -38.58 0.42 0.68
C GLY A 258 -38.65 1.41 1.83
N SER A 259 -37.66 1.31 2.70
CA SER A 259 -37.49 2.09 3.93
C SER A 259 -36.02 2.50 4.07
N ARG A 260 -35.67 3.14 5.19
CA ARG A 260 -34.29 3.52 5.51
C ARG A 260 -33.25 2.39 5.45
N VAL A 261 -33.67 1.12 5.49
CA VAL A 261 -32.76 -0.04 5.41
C VAL A 261 -32.70 -0.70 4.03
N SER A 262 -33.53 -0.27 3.07
CA SER A 262 -33.63 -0.91 1.76
C SER A 262 -33.54 0.04 0.57
N THR A 263 -33.87 1.32 0.74
CA THR A 263 -33.67 2.37 -0.27
C THR A 263 -32.91 3.53 0.34
N TYR A 264 -31.60 3.57 0.12
CA TYR A 264 -30.68 4.51 0.76
C TYR A 264 -29.39 4.70 -0.07
N LEU A 265 -28.69 5.79 0.22
CA LEU A 265 -27.31 6.03 -0.21
C LEU A 265 -26.52 6.52 1.01
N SER A 266 -25.40 5.85 1.30
CA SER A 266 -24.50 6.17 2.40
C SER A 266 -23.07 6.31 1.89
N VAL A 267 -22.43 7.43 2.23
CA VAL A 267 -21.04 7.74 1.90
C VAL A 267 -20.34 8.16 3.19
N VAL A 268 -19.50 7.28 3.73
CA VAL A 268 -18.86 7.45 5.05
C VAL A 268 -17.36 7.42 4.91
N GLN A 269 -16.65 8.37 5.50
CA GLN A 269 -15.19 8.40 5.46
C GLN A 269 -14.60 7.25 6.31
N LEU A 270 -13.56 6.60 5.79
CA LEU A 270 -12.81 5.50 6.43
C LEU A 270 -11.58 6.00 7.20
#